data_AF-A0A2H6AI40-F1
#
_entry.id   AF-A0A2H6AI40-F1
#
_cell.length_a   1.000
_cell.length_b   1.000
_cell.length_c   1.000
_cell.angle_alpha   90.00
_cell.angle_beta   90.00
_cell.angle_gamma   90.00
#
_symmetry.space_group_name_H-M   'P 1'
#
loop_
_entity.id
_entity.type
_entity.pdbx_description
1 polymer ?
#
loop_
_entity_poly.entity_id
_entity_poly.type
_entity_poly.pdbx_seq_one_letter_code
_entity_poly.pdbx_strand_id
1 'polypeptide(L)'
;MQVRVKAMGILRQRLGKSDQVVELPEGGTLEQLLQQLQLPQGMIQVIMVNGERESDLHRRLQQNDEVTLLAPVAGGNGIATGPALTLKELQAIIRSLYGTKDAERGLQGCFLWFLEEVGELAAAIRLGQRKEIAVELADVLAWLATLANVAGVDLAEVFTRKYGPHCPGCGQRPCACPPQAKP
;
A
#
# COMPACT_ATOMS: atom_id res chain seq x y z
N MET A 1 -9.26 30.43 20.26
CA MET A 1 -8.79 30.87 18.93
C MET A 1 -9.31 29.94 17.85
N GLN A 2 -9.50 30.45 16.63
CA GLN A 2 -9.97 29.67 15.48
C GLN A 2 -8.81 29.43 14.51
N VAL A 3 -8.63 28.18 14.10
CA VAL A 3 -7.65 27.78 13.07
C VAL A 3 -8.37 27.13 11.89
N ARG A 4 -7.89 27.35 10.67
CA ARG A 4 -8.45 26.74 9.47
C ARG A 4 -7.69 25.46 9.16
N VAL A 5 -8.40 24.34 9.05
CA VAL A 5 -7.81 23.04 8.75
C VAL A 5 -8.22 22.58 7.38
N LYS A 6 -7.23 22.37 6.51
CA LYS A 6 -7.41 21.80 5.17
C LYS A 6 -6.95 20.36 5.14
N ALA A 7 -7.88 19.45 4.92
CA ALA A 7 -7.59 18.03 4.78
C ALA A 7 -7.40 17.67 3.30
N MET A 8 -6.39 16.87 2.99
CA MET A 8 -6.10 16.42 1.62
C MET A 8 -6.18 14.91 1.49
N GLY A 9 -6.53 14.43 0.29
CA GLY A 9 -6.62 13.00 -0.01
C GLY A 9 -7.61 12.25 0.89
N ILE A 10 -7.18 11.10 1.41
CA ILE A 10 -7.99 10.21 2.27
C ILE A 10 -8.46 10.88 3.57
N LEU A 11 -7.75 11.91 4.07
CA LEU A 11 -8.16 12.64 5.27
C LEU A 11 -9.48 13.39 5.08
N ARG A 12 -9.80 13.79 3.83
CA ARG A 12 -11.08 14.43 3.49
C ARG A 12 -12.27 13.51 3.74
N GLN A 13 -12.14 12.23 3.38
CA GLN A 13 -13.19 11.24 3.55
C GLN A 13 -13.44 10.96 5.03
N ARG A 14 -12.36 10.90 5.83
CA ARG A 14 -12.44 10.62 7.27
C ARG A 14 -13.01 11.79 8.08
N LEU A 15 -12.59 13.01 7.76
CA LEU A 15 -13.12 14.22 8.40
C LEU A 15 -14.49 14.63 7.85
N GLY A 16 -14.96 13.99 6.77
CA GLY A 16 -16.22 14.29 6.10
C GLY A 16 -16.25 15.63 5.36
N LYS A 17 -15.21 16.45 5.48
CA LYS A 17 -15.06 17.78 4.88
C LYS A 17 -13.61 18.04 4.48
N SER A 18 -13.41 18.85 3.44
CA SER A 18 -12.09 19.22 2.93
C SER A 18 -11.47 20.44 3.62
N ASP A 19 -12.31 21.31 4.16
CA ASP A 19 -11.92 22.54 4.86
C ASP A 19 -12.88 22.74 6.03
N GLN A 20 -12.34 23.06 7.21
CA GLN A 20 -13.12 23.33 8.40
C GLN A 20 -12.38 24.26 9.36
N VAL A 21 -13.15 25.03 10.13
CA VAL A 21 -12.61 25.84 11.21
C VAL A 21 -12.68 25.02 12.50
N VAL A 22 -11.57 24.96 13.23
CA VAL A 22 -11.47 24.28 14.52
C VAL A 22 -11.19 25.31 15.60
N GLU A 23 -11.97 25.25 16.68
CA GLU A 23 -11.74 26.06 17.87
C GLU A 23 -10.75 25.35 18.80
N LEU A 24 -9.69 26.07 19.15
CA LEU A 24 -8.65 25.64 20.08
C LEU A 24 -8.54 26.66 21.24
N PRO A 25 -8.07 26.23 22.42
CA PRO A 25 -7.65 27.15 23.48
C PRO A 25 -6.58 28.14 22.97
N GLU A 26 -6.49 29.32 23.58
CA GLU A 26 -5.41 30.26 23.25
C GLU A 26 -4.04 29.63 23.49
N GLY A 27 -3.15 29.72 22.49
CA GLY A 27 -1.84 29.07 22.54
C GLY A 27 -1.88 27.55 22.38
N GLY A 28 -3.00 26.99 21.91
CA GLY A 28 -3.13 25.58 21.59
C GLY A 28 -2.08 25.10 20.59
N THR A 29 -1.67 23.84 20.71
CA THR A 29 -0.60 23.24 19.90
C THR A 29 -1.12 22.46 18.71
N LEU A 30 -0.24 22.18 17.74
CA LEU A 30 -0.52 21.25 16.65
C LEU A 30 -0.94 19.88 17.17
N GLU A 31 -0.29 19.35 18.20
CA GLU A 31 -0.67 18.07 18.82
C GLU A 31 -2.11 18.07 19.31
N GLN A 32 -2.52 19.12 20.04
CA GLN A 32 -3.88 19.27 20.54
C GLN A 32 -4.90 19.34 19.41
N LEU A 33 -4.56 20.05 18.33
CA LEU A 33 -5.39 20.08 17.12
C LEU A 33 -5.58 18.68 16.53
N LEU A 34 -4.50 17.90 16.37
CA LEU A 34 -4.57 16.55 15.81
C LEU A 34 -5.37 15.59 16.68
N GLN A 35 -5.23 15.70 18.02
CA GLN A 35 -6.01 14.92 18.98
C GLN A 35 -7.51 15.25 18.89
N GLN A 36 -7.87 16.53 18.79
CA GLN A 36 -9.26 16.97 18.64
C GLN A 36 -9.89 16.50 17.32
N LEU A 37 -9.09 16.40 16.25
CA LEU A 37 -9.50 15.84 14.96
C LEU A 37 -9.61 14.30 14.97
N GLN A 38 -9.23 13.64 16.07
CA GLN A 38 -9.21 12.18 16.22
C GLN A 38 -8.40 11.47 15.11
N LEU A 39 -7.36 12.12 14.62
CA LEU A 39 -6.50 11.57 13.57
C LEU A 39 -5.33 10.81 14.20
N PRO A 40 -5.13 9.52 13.88
CA PRO A 40 -3.97 8.78 14.37
C PRO A 40 -2.67 9.36 13.78
N GLN A 41 -1.65 9.54 14.62
CA GLN A 41 -0.38 10.18 14.24
C GLN A 41 0.32 9.50 13.05
N GLY A 42 0.16 8.18 12.88
CA GLY A 42 0.72 7.44 11.73
C GLY A 42 0.03 7.71 10.38
N MET A 43 -1.07 8.45 10.35
CA MET A 43 -1.87 8.75 9.15
C MET A 43 -1.56 10.12 8.55
N ILE A 44 -0.70 10.92 9.19
CA ILE A 44 -0.34 12.26 8.74
C ILE A 44 1.15 12.25 8.42
N GLN A 45 1.51 12.43 7.15
CA GLN A 45 2.90 12.42 6.71
C GLN A 45 3.49 13.83 6.67
N VAL A 46 2.66 14.82 6.30
CA VAL A 46 3.10 16.22 6.18
C VAL A 46 2.04 17.12 6.79
N ILE A 47 2.50 17.98 7.69
CA ILE A 47 1.74 19.10 8.25
C ILE A 47 2.33 20.36 7.65
N MET A 48 1.49 21.24 7.13
CA MET A 48 1.91 22.59 6.73
C MET A 48 1.16 23.61 7.57
N VAL A 49 1.84 24.61 8.10
CA VAL A 49 1.24 25.77 8.78
C VAL A 49 1.57 27.01 7.96
N ASN A 50 0.54 27.68 7.46
CA ASN A 50 0.64 28.86 6.59
C ASN A 50 1.53 28.65 5.35
N GLY A 51 1.51 27.43 4.79
CA GLY A 51 2.26 27.06 3.59
C GLY A 51 3.68 26.54 3.86
N GLU A 52 4.16 26.60 5.10
CA GLU A 52 5.47 26.06 5.48
C GLU A 52 5.32 24.70 6.16
N ARG A 53 6.22 23.76 5.81
CA ARG A 53 6.23 22.43 6.43
C ARG A 53 6.60 22.55 7.90
N GLU A 54 5.78 21.98 8.76
CA GLU A 54 6.03 21.91 10.19
C GLU A 54 6.23 20.47 10.64
N SER A 55 7.23 20.25 11.47
CA SER A 55 7.55 18.95 12.09
C SER A 55 7.41 18.96 13.61
N ASP A 56 7.42 20.13 14.24
CA ASP A 56 7.24 20.29 15.68
C ASP A 56 5.74 20.29 16.04
N LEU A 57 5.27 19.18 16.62
CA LEU A 57 3.90 19.03 17.09
C LEU A 57 3.59 19.91 18.32
N HIS A 58 4.61 20.40 19.03
CA HIS A 58 4.44 21.31 20.16
C HIS A 58 4.42 22.79 19.74
N ARG A 59 4.56 23.08 18.43
CA ARG A 59 4.34 24.43 17.90
C ARG A 59 2.96 24.93 18.32
N ARG A 60 2.95 26.14 18.87
CA ARG A 60 1.74 26.88 19.20
C ARG A 60 1.16 27.50 17.94
N LEU A 61 -0.14 27.31 17.74
CA LEU A 61 -0.89 27.93 16.66
C LEU A 61 -1.39 29.32 17.09
N GLN A 62 -1.64 30.16 16.10
CA GLN A 62 -2.20 31.50 16.26
C GLN A 62 -3.62 31.58 15.67
N GLN A 63 -4.34 32.63 16.04
CA GLN A 63 -5.64 32.93 15.45
C GLN A 63 -5.52 33.05 13.93
N ASN A 64 -6.39 32.35 13.20
CA ASN A 64 -6.45 32.27 11.75
C ASN A 64 -5.30 31.50 11.06
N ASP A 65 -4.47 30.78 11.81
CA ASP A 65 -3.48 29.88 11.19
C ASP A 65 -4.18 28.87 10.27
N GLU A 66 -3.59 28.66 9.09
CA GLU A 66 -4.02 27.65 8.14
C GLU A 66 -3.14 26.41 8.26
N VAL A 67 -3.73 25.32 8.75
CA VAL A 67 -3.07 24.02 8.89
C VAL A 67 -3.53 23.09 7.77
N THR A 68 -2.62 22.71 6.88
CA THR A 68 -2.89 21.70 5.86
C THR A 68 -2.34 20.35 6.29
N LEU A 69 -3.22 19.33 6.30
CA LEU A 69 -2.90 17.96 6.65
C LEU A 69 -2.86 17.10 5.40
N LEU A 70 -1.72 16.46 5.17
CA LEU A 70 -1.50 15.55 4.05
C LEU A 70 -1.28 14.13 4.61
N ALA A 71 -2.12 13.21 4.16
CA ALA A 71 -1.88 11.78 4.36
C ALA A 71 -0.61 11.33 3.63
N PRO A 72 -0.05 10.17 4.01
CA PRO A 72 0.96 9.48 3.24
C PRO A 72 0.63 9.48 1.75
N VAL A 73 1.53 10.02 0.91
CA VAL A 73 1.33 10.07 -0.54
C VAL A 73 1.61 8.68 -1.12
N ALA A 74 0.66 7.77 -0.93
CA ALA A 74 0.54 6.54 -1.71
C ALA A 74 -0.68 6.72 -2.61
N GLY A 75 -0.45 6.75 -3.93
CA GLY A 75 -1.51 6.98 -4.89
C GLY A 75 -2.59 5.90 -4.82
N GLY A 76 -3.84 6.31 -4.59
CA GLY A 76 -5.05 5.67 -5.07
C GLY A 76 -5.47 4.33 -4.43
N ASN A 77 -6.60 4.41 -3.71
CA ASN A 77 -7.52 3.36 -3.24
C ASN A 77 -7.06 2.38 -2.14
N GLY A 78 -7.55 2.66 -0.93
CA GLY A 78 -7.66 1.71 0.17
C GLY A 78 -6.42 1.66 1.05
N ILE A 79 -6.47 2.35 2.20
CA ILE A 79 -5.58 1.97 3.30
C ILE A 79 -6.11 0.64 3.84
N ALA A 80 -5.50 -0.47 3.43
CA ALA A 80 -5.52 -1.67 4.25
C ALA A 80 -4.71 -1.33 5.52
N THR A 81 -5.40 -0.95 6.60
CA THR A 81 -4.82 -0.81 7.95
C THR A 81 -4.59 -2.18 8.60
N GLY A 82 -4.26 -3.19 7.79
CA GLY A 82 -3.87 -4.51 8.27
C GLY A 82 -2.35 -4.59 8.40
N PRO A 83 -1.83 -5.50 9.23
CA PRO A 83 -0.42 -5.87 9.15
C PRO A 83 -0.08 -6.25 7.69
N ALA A 84 1.15 -5.92 7.27
CA ALA A 84 1.64 -6.34 5.95
C ALA A 84 1.48 -7.86 5.81
N LEU A 85 0.80 -8.30 4.75
CA LEU A 85 0.56 -9.71 4.50
C LEU A 85 1.87 -10.43 4.18
N THR A 86 2.10 -11.55 4.85
CA THR A 86 3.14 -12.51 4.45
C THR A 86 2.70 -13.26 3.20
N LEU A 87 3.66 -13.84 2.47
CA LEU A 87 3.37 -14.67 1.29
C LEU A 87 2.44 -15.86 1.63
N LYS A 88 2.58 -16.41 2.83
CA LYS A 88 1.74 -17.51 3.33
C LYS A 88 0.30 -17.05 3.59
N GLU A 89 0.12 -15.88 4.20
CA GLU A 89 -1.21 -15.31 4.44
C GLU A 89 -1.90 -14.93 3.13
N LEU A 90 -1.18 -14.31 2.19
CA LEU A 90 -1.69 -14.03 0.85
C LEU A 90 -2.21 -15.31 0.18
N GLN A 91 -1.39 -16.37 0.15
CA GLN A 91 -1.79 -17.64 -0.45
C GLN A 91 -3.04 -18.24 0.23
N ALA A 92 -3.13 -18.14 1.56
CA ALA A 92 -4.27 -18.62 2.34
C ALA A 92 -5.55 -17.80 2.07
N ILE A 93 -5.44 -16.47 1.93
CA ILE A 93 -6.58 -15.60 1.57
C ILE A 93 -7.13 -16.00 0.20
N ILE A 94 -6.26 -16.16 -0.81
CA ILE A 94 -6.68 -16.58 -2.14
C ILE A 94 -7.36 -17.95 -2.10
N ARG A 95 -6.80 -18.92 -1.35
CA ARG A 95 -7.43 -20.23 -1.16
C ARG A 95 -8.82 -20.11 -0.52
N SER A 96 -8.96 -19.26 0.49
CA SER A 96 -10.23 -19.05 1.20
C SER A 96 -11.30 -18.40 0.32
N LEU A 97 -10.92 -17.47 -0.55
CA LEU A 97 -11.86 -16.74 -1.40
C LEU A 97 -12.30 -17.57 -2.61
N TYR A 98 -11.37 -18.33 -3.20
CA TYR A 98 -11.55 -18.86 -4.55
C TYR A 98 -11.29 -20.37 -4.69
N GLY A 99 -10.79 -21.04 -3.64
CA GLY A 99 -10.29 -22.41 -3.72
C GLY A 99 -11.26 -23.44 -4.30
N THR A 100 -12.56 -23.38 -3.98
CA THR A 100 -13.55 -24.33 -4.51
C THR A 100 -13.69 -24.23 -6.03
N LYS A 101 -13.94 -23.02 -6.55
CA LYS A 101 -14.08 -22.80 -8.00
C LYS A 101 -12.77 -23.03 -8.76
N ASP A 102 -11.64 -22.77 -8.12
CA ASP A 102 -10.33 -22.96 -8.74
C ASP A 102 -9.96 -24.45 -8.80
N ALA A 103 -10.34 -25.24 -7.80
CA ALA A 103 -10.20 -26.69 -7.81
C ALA A 103 -11.07 -27.33 -8.91
N GLU A 104 -12.31 -26.85 -9.09
CA GLU A 104 -13.19 -27.29 -10.18
C GLU A 104 -12.63 -26.94 -11.56
N ARG A 105 -12.08 -25.72 -11.72
CA ARG A 105 -11.44 -25.29 -12.97
C ARG A 105 -10.18 -26.08 -13.30
N GLY A 106 -9.47 -26.55 -12.27
CA GLY A 106 -8.25 -27.32 -12.39
C GLY A 106 -7.03 -26.49 -12.83
N LEU A 107 -5.85 -27.09 -12.73
CA LEU A 107 -4.58 -26.38 -12.88
C LEU A 107 -4.41 -25.74 -14.26
N GLN A 108 -4.75 -26.47 -15.32
CA GLN A 108 -4.63 -25.98 -16.70
C GLN A 108 -5.57 -24.81 -16.97
N GLY A 109 -6.81 -24.88 -16.50
CA GLY A 109 -7.77 -23.80 -16.68
C GLY A 109 -7.37 -22.55 -15.89
N CYS A 110 -6.87 -22.70 -14.66
CA CYS A 110 -6.31 -21.57 -13.91
C CYS A 110 -5.03 -21.00 -14.54
N PHE A 111 -4.24 -21.81 -15.25
CA PHE A 111 -3.04 -21.33 -15.96
C PHE A 111 -3.40 -20.44 -17.15
N LEU A 112 -4.52 -20.69 -17.83
CA LEU A 112 -5.01 -19.82 -18.90
C LEU A 112 -5.39 -18.43 -18.36
N TRP A 113 -6.11 -18.36 -17.23
CA TRP A 113 -6.39 -17.09 -16.56
C TRP A 113 -5.11 -16.37 -16.11
N PHE A 114 -4.16 -17.10 -15.53
CA PHE A 114 -2.86 -16.51 -15.19
C PHE A 114 -2.15 -15.88 -16.40
N LEU A 115 -2.22 -16.50 -17.57
CA LEU A 115 -1.63 -15.92 -18.80
C LEU A 115 -2.39 -14.69 -19.30
N GLU A 116 -3.70 -14.63 -19.09
CA GLU A 116 -4.53 -13.46 -19.41
C GLU A 116 -4.04 -12.24 -18.61
N GLU A 117 -3.91 -12.36 -17.29
CA GLU A 117 -3.41 -11.27 -16.43
C GLU A 117 -1.97 -10.85 -16.78
N VAL A 118 -1.12 -11.82 -17.15
CA VAL A 118 0.24 -11.50 -17.64
C VAL A 118 0.18 -10.70 -18.96
N GLY A 119 -0.80 -10.98 -19.81
CA GLY A 119 -1.09 -10.23 -21.02
C GLY A 119 -1.56 -8.80 -20.73
N GLU A 120 -2.46 -8.63 -19.76
CA GLU A 120 -2.94 -7.31 -19.30
C GLU A 120 -1.79 -6.50 -18.69
N LEU A 121 -0.97 -7.12 -17.83
CA LEU A 121 0.26 -6.51 -17.29
C LEU A 121 1.20 -6.06 -18.42
N ALA A 122 1.43 -6.90 -19.43
CA ALA A 122 2.27 -6.56 -20.56
C ALA A 122 1.71 -5.36 -21.35
N ALA A 123 0.40 -5.27 -21.53
CA ALA A 123 -0.26 -4.13 -22.16
C ALA A 123 -0.09 -2.85 -21.33
N ALA A 124 -0.33 -2.91 -20.01
CA ALA A 124 -0.17 -1.80 -19.09
C ALA A 124 1.27 -1.26 -19.07
N ILE A 125 2.27 -2.15 -19.07
CA ILE A 125 3.70 -1.80 -19.15
C ILE A 125 4.00 -1.12 -20.48
N ARG A 126 3.55 -1.69 -21.61
CA ARG A 126 3.79 -1.12 -22.94
C ARG A 126 3.22 0.30 -23.07
N LEU A 127 2.08 0.56 -22.43
CA LEU A 127 1.41 1.86 -22.44
C LEU A 127 1.93 2.84 -21.37
N GLY A 128 2.84 2.41 -20.49
CA GLY A 128 3.39 3.24 -19.42
C GLY A 128 2.36 3.67 -18.36
N GLN A 129 1.26 2.93 -18.22
CA GLN A 129 0.13 3.30 -17.37
C GLN A 129 0.39 2.85 -15.93
N ARG A 130 1.10 3.66 -15.16
CA ARG A 130 1.55 3.32 -13.79
C ARG A 130 0.44 2.79 -12.87
N LYS A 131 -0.78 3.29 -13.00
CA LYS A 131 -1.93 2.84 -12.20
C LYS A 131 -2.33 1.42 -12.59
N GLU A 132 -2.54 1.17 -13.87
CA GLU A 132 -2.88 -0.17 -14.39
C GLU A 132 -1.76 -1.16 -14.07
N ILE A 133 -0.48 -0.79 -14.27
CA ILE A 133 0.66 -1.66 -13.91
C ILE A 133 0.56 -2.15 -12.46
N ALA A 134 0.14 -1.30 -11.53
CA ALA A 134 0.01 -1.69 -10.12
C ALA A 134 -1.16 -2.66 -9.89
N VAL A 135 -2.26 -2.49 -10.62
CA VAL A 135 -3.43 -3.39 -10.59
C VAL A 135 -3.03 -4.75 -11.15
N GLU A 136 -2.49 -4.77 -12.36
CA GLU A 136 -2.13 -6.02 -13.05
C GLU A 136 -1.03 -6.81 -12.32
N LEU A 137 -0.10 -6.12 -11.63
CA LEU A 137 0.88 -6.79 -10.77
C LEU A 137 0.22 -7.53 -9.60
N ALA A 138 -0.87 -6.97 -9.04
CA ALA A 138 -1.63 -7.62 -7.98
C ALA A 138 -2.39 -8.83 -8.51
N ASP A 139 -2.99 -8.72 -9.70
CA ASP A 139 -3.75 -9.82 -10.33
C ASP A 139 -2.85 -10.99 -10.75
N VAL A 140 -1.70 -10.71 -11.36
CA VAL A 140 -0.67 -11.73 -11.64
C VAL A 140 -0.23 -12.44 -10.36
N LEU A 141 -0.03 -11.71 -9.26
CA LEU A 141 0.35 -12.30 -7.98
C LEU A 141 -0.77 -13.16 -7.39
N ALA A 142 -2.03 -12.72 -7.48
CA ALA A 142 -3.19 -13.48 -7.02
C ALA A 142 -3.35 -14.80 -7.79
N TRP A 143 -3.23 -14.77 -9.12
CA TRP A 143 -3.33 -15.97 -9.94
C TRP A 143 -2.13 -16.91 -9.79
N LEU A 144 -0.92 -16.40 -9.53
CA LEU A 144 0.21 -17.24 -9.13
C LEU A 144 -0.08 -18.00 -7.83
N ALA A 145 -0.69 -17.33 -6.84
CA ALA A 145 -1.14 -17.98 -5.61
C ALA A 145 -2.26 -19.00 -5.87
N THR A 146 -3.18 -18.73 -6.79
CA THR A 146 -4.19 -19.70 -7.24
C THR A 146 -3.54 -20.96 -7.83
N LEU A 147 -2.55 -20.81 -8.73
CA LEU A 147 -1.82 -21.95 -9.29
C LEU A 147 -1.13 -22.78 -8.22
N ALA A 148 -0.46 -22.12 -7.28
CA ALA A 148 0.18 -22.81 -6.16
C ALA A 148 -0.84 -23.56 -5.28
N ASN A 149 -2.01 -22.97 -5.04
CA ASN A 149 -3.08 -23.60 -4.30
C ASN A 149 -3.61 -24.86 -4.99
N VAL A 150 -3.91 -24.79 -6.29
CA VAL A 150 -4.42 -25.92 -7.07
C VAL A 150 -3.35 -27.01 -7.24
N ALA A 151 -2.08 -26.63 -7.37
CA ALA A 151 -0.95 -27.57 -7.46
C ALA A 151 -0.51 -28.18 -6.12
N GLY A 152 -1.07 -27.72 -4.99
CA GLY A 152 -0.66 -28.18 -3.66
C GLY A 152 0.75 -27.73 -3.24
N VAL A 153 1.20 -26.57 -3.72
CA VAL A 153 2.55 -26.02 -3.47
C VAL A 153 2.49 -24.87 -2.46
N ASP A 154 3.32 -24.88 -1.42
CA ASP A 154 3.51 -23.75 -0.51
C ASP A 154 4.52 -22.75 -1.11
N LEU A 155 4.06 -21.54 -1.47
CA LEU A 155 4.88 -20.53 -2.12
C LEU A 155 6.04 -20.04 -1.23
N ALA A 156 5.80 -19.86 0.07
CA ALA A 156 6.81 -19.36 0.99
C ALA A 156 7.92 -20.38 1.19
N GLU A 157 7.57 -21.67 1.29
CA GLU A 157 8.53 -22.76 1.38
C GLU A 157 9.39 -22.86 0.12
N VAL A 158 8.77 -22.93 -1.07
CA VAL A 158 9.54 -23.11 -2.32
C VAL A 158 10.39 -21.89 -2.66
N PHE A 159 9.92 -20.68 -2.33
CA PHE A 159 10.71 -19.46 -2.48
C PHE A 159 11.93 -19.48 -1.56
N THR A 160 11.72 -19.78 -0.27
CA THR A 160 12.81 -19.85 0.73
C THR A 160 13.85 -20.90 0.36
N ARG A 161 13.40 -22.07 -0.11
CA ARG A 161 14.31 -23.14 -0.56
C ARG A 161 15.14 -22.74 -1.78
N LYS A 162 14.55 -21.99 -2.72
CA LYS A 162 15.23 -21.63 -3.97
C LYS A 162 16.15 -20.43 -3.81
N TYR A 163 15.68 -19.37 -3.15
CA TYR A 163 16.39 -18.10 -3.09
C TYR A 163 17.00 -17.79 -1.72
N GLY A 164 16.41 -18.32 -0.63
CA GLY A 164 16.90 -18.09 0.72
C GLY A 164 17.23 -16.60 1.01
N PRO A 165 18.20 -16.34 1.90
CA PRO A 165 18.64 -14.98 2.20
C PRO A 165 19.74 -14.45 1.27
N HIS A 166 20.30 -15.26 0.36
CA HIS A 166 21.46 -14.91 -0.47
C HIS A 166 21.25 -15.41 -1.91
N CYS A 167 21.82 -14.73 -2.92
CA CYS A 167 21.68 -15.16 -4.31
C CYS A 167 22.07 -16.65 -4.48
N PRO A 168 21.23 -17.49 -5.09
CA PRO A 168 21.54 -18.91 -5.27
C PRO A 168 22.70 -19.17 -6.22
N GLY A 169 23.05 -18.20 -7.07
CA GLY A 169 24.19 -18.28 -7.98
C GLY A 169 25.52 -17.92 -7.30
N CYS A 170 25.64 -16.71 -6.72
CA CYS A 170 26.91 -16.21 -6.19
C CYS A 170 27.02 -16.23 -4.65
N GLY A 171 25.94 -16.54 -3.93
CA GLY A 171 25.91 -16.53 -2.45
C GLY A 171 25.97 -15.14 -1.81
N GLN A 172 25.93 -14.07 -2.59
CA GLN A 172 26.06 -12.70 -2.09
C GLN A 172 24.71 -11.97 -1.98
N ARG A 173 24.70 -10.91 -1.14
CA ARG A 173 23.61 -9.94 -1.01
C ARG A 173 24.22 -8.54 -0.82
N PRO A 174 24.17 -7.63 -1.82
CA PRO A 174 23.52 -7.75 -3.13
C PRO A 174 24.20 -8.79 -4.05
N CYS A 175 23.45 -9.28 -5.04
CA CYS A 175 23.95 -10.23 -6.04
C CYS A 175 25.05 -9.60 -6.91
N ALA A 176 26.10 -10.38 -7.21
CA ALA A 176 27.20 -10.00 -8.11
C ALA A 176 27.19 -10.76 -9.46
N CYS A 177 26.14 -11.52 -9.75
CA CYS A 177 26.02 -12.25 -11.02
C CYS A 177 25.84 -11.28 -12.21
N PRO A 178 26.24 -11.70 -13.43
CA PRO A 178 25.99 -10.92 -14.65
C PRO A 178 24.48 -10.66 -14.85
N PRO A 179 24.09 -9.55 -15.51
CA PRO A 179 22.68 -9.20 -15.73
C PRO A 179 21.86 -10.24 -16.49
N GLN A 180 22.51 -11.09 -17.30
CA GLN A 180 21.86 -12.14 -18.07
C GLN A 180 21.59 -13.40 -17.24
N ALA A 181 22.19 -13.51 -16.05
CA ALA A 181 21.93 -14.62 -15.14
C ALA A 181 20.49 -14.50 -14.61
N LYS A 182 19.79 -15.64 -14.57
CA LYS A 182 18.49 -15.71 -13.90
C LYS A 182 18.70 -15.43 -12.40
N PRO A 183 17.73 -14.78 -11.74
CA PRO A 183 17.72 -14.66 -10.28
C PRO A 183 17.95 -16.01 -9.59
#